data_AF-A0A8J2P7B3-F1
#
_entry.id   AF-A0A8J2P7B3-F1
#
_cell.length_a   1.000
_cell.length_b   1.000
_cell.length_c   1.000
_cell.angle_alpha   90.00
_cell.angle_beta   90.00
_cell.angle_gamma   90.00
#
_symmetry.space_group_name_H-M   'P 1'
#
loop_
_entity.id
_entity.type
_entity.pdbx_description
1 polymer ?
#
loop_
_entity_poly.entity_id
_entity_poly.type
_entity_poly.pdbx_seq_one_letter_code
_entity_poly.pdbx_strand_id
1 'polypeptide(L)'
;QILGMALVTIFFAMLGKLSPASRGALMTAMIFLYVIMGNVAGYFYSRLYRTIRGKEWKKQAFLTATLFPGVVFGTCFLLNFFIWGKSSSGAVPFGTMVWLLCLWFGISLPLVYLGAYFGFRKPYQLPVRTNKIPRQVPPQPWYESSSQTLSKL
;
A
#
# COMPACT_ATOMS: atom_id res chain seq x y z
N GLN A 1 0.72 4.96 2.26
CA GLN A 1 1.87 4.56 3.09
C GLN A 1 3.11 5.38 2.79
N ILE A 2 3.69 5.26 1.58
CA ILE A 2 4.93 5.97 1.20
C ILE A 2 4.80 7.49 1.26
N LEU A 3 3.75 8.08 0.67
CA LEU A 3 3.52 9.53 0.74
C LEU A 3 3.41 10.04 2.19
N GLY A 4 2.66 9.32 3.04
CA GLY A 4 2.52 9.68 4.46
C GLY A 4 3.85 9.61 5.21
N MET A 5 4.65 8.57 4.95
CA MET A 5 6.00 8.45 5.51
C MET A 5 6.91 9.59 5.03
N ALA A 6 6.91 9.90 3.72
CA ALA A 6 7.71 10.98 3.13
C ALA A 6 7.38 12.34 3.77
N LEU A 7 6.09 12.69 3.86
CA LEU A 7 5.66 13.95 4.48
C LEU A 7 6.12 14.05 5.95
N VAL A 8 5.95 12.98 6.72
CA VAL A 8 6.38 12.96 8.14
C VAL A 8 7.91 13.07 8.24
N THR A 9 8.67 12.38 7.39
CA THR A 9 10.14 12.45 7.40
C THR A 9 10.64 13.85 7.03
N ILE A 10 10.04 14.51 6.04
CA ILE A 10 10.40 15.88 5.65
C ILE A 10 10.10 16.85 6.79
N PHE A 11 8.95 16.70 7.46
CA PHE A 11 8.61 17.51 8.62
C PHE A 11 9.64 17.40 9.75
N PHE A 12 10.03 16.18 10.15
CA PHE A 12 11.05 16.00 11.18
C PHE A 12 12.47 16.40 10.74
N ALA A 13 12.78 16.29 9.45
CA ALA A 13 14.03 16.79 8.88
C ALA A 13 14.09 18.32 8.96
N MET A 14 12.99 19.03 8.66
CA MET A 14 12.91 20.49 8.77
C MET A 14 13.04 21.00 10.20
N LEU A 15 12.58 20.23 11.20
CA LEU A 15 12.77 20.55 12.62
C LEU A 15 14.20 20.34 13.13
N GLY A 16 15.14 19.93 12.26
CA GLY A 16 16.56 19.76 12.59
C GLY A 16 16.88 18.55 13.48
N LYS A 17 15.88 17.75 13.85
CA LYS A 17 16.05 16.53 14.67
C LYS A 17 16.63 15.35 13.90
N LEU A 18 16.50 15.37 12.57
CA LEU A 18 17.06 14.36 11.66
C LEU A 18 17.89 15.08 10.59
N SER A 19 19.17 15.34 10.90
CA SER A 19 20.09 15.88 9.89
C SER A 19 20.41 14.82 8.82
N PRO A 20 20.41 15.16 7.51
CA PRO A 20 20.83 14.25 6.43
C PRO A 20 22.27 13.70 6.60
N ALA A 21 23.07 14.31 7.47
CA ALA A 21 24.43 13.90 7.79
C ALA A 21 24.50 12.54 8.53
N SER A 22 23.45 12.14 9.27
CA SER A 22 23.38 10.85 9.95
C SER A 22 22.58 9.82 9.14
N ARG A 23 23.10 9.49 7.95
CA ARG A 23 22.46 8.60 6.96
C ARG A 23 21.84 7.32 7.55
N GLY A 24 22.50 6.71 8.54
CA GLY A 24 22.01 5.50 9.21
C GLY A 24 20.77 5.72 10.09
N ALA A 25 20.74 6.80 10.87
CA ALA A 25 19.61 7.13 11.75
C ALA A 25 18.36 7.53 10.95
N LEU A 26 18.57 8.20 9.82
CA LEU A 26 17.49 8.55 8.90
C LEU A 26 16.88 7.28 8.27
N MET A 27 17.70 6.35 7.78
CA MET A 27 17.25 5.08 7.20
C MET A 27 16.42 4.26 8.19
N THR A 28 16.87 4.11 9.43
CA THR A 28 16.13 3.35 10.45
C THR A 28 14.81 4.05 10.81
N ALA A 29 14.81 5.38 10.97
CA ALA A 29 13.59 6.15 11.22
C ALA A 29 12.57 6.01 10.06
N MET A 30 13.02 6.02 8.81
CA MET A 30 12.15 5.80 7.65
C MET A 30 11.49 4.42 7.68
N ILE A 31 12.24 3.37 8.03
CA ILE A 31 11.70 2.00 8.16
C ILE A 31 10.64 1.94 9.26
N PHE A 32 10.90 2.53 10.43
CA PHE A 32 9.91 2.57 11.52
C PHE A 32 8.64 3.33 11.13
N LEU A 33 8.79 4.52 10.53
CA LEU A 33 7.65 5.31 10.06
C LEU A 33 6.86 4.59 8.97
N TYR A 34 7.55 3.88 8.07
CA TYR A 34 6.91 3.06 7.05
C TYR A 34 6.02 1.97 7.68
N VAL A 35 6.52 1.27 8.70
CA VAL A 35 5.77 0.23 9.42
C VAL A 35 4.51 0.82 10.06
N ILE A 36 4.64 1.92 10.80
CA ILE A 36 3.51 2.59 11.47
C ILE A 36 2.45 3.05 10.45
N MET A 37 2.89 3.63 9.33
CA MET A 37 1.98 4.03 8.25
C MET A 37 1.29 2.86 7.55
N GLY A 38 1.72 1.62 7.80
CA GLY A 38 1.03 0.41 7.37
C GLY A 38 -0.38 0.27 7.96
N ASN A 39 -0.59 0.70 9.21
CA ASN A 39 -1.92 0.70 9.83
C ASN A 39 -2.89 1.62 9.06
N VAL A 40 -2.45 2.85 8.81
CA VAL A 40 -3.21 3.86 8.05
C VAL A 40 -3.53 3.33 6.66
N ALA A 41 -2.54 2.76 5.96
CA ALA A 41 -2.75 2.17 4.64
C ALA A 41 -3.79 1.04 4.65
N GLY A 42 -3.69 0.11 5.62
CA GLY A 42 -4.66 -0.97 5.81
C GLY A 42 -6.07 -0.45 6.07
N TYR A 43 -6.21 0.57 6.93
CA TYR A 43 -7.50 1.19 7.28
C TYR A 43 -8.19 1.83 6.07
N PHE A 44 -7.51 2.71 5.35
CA PHE A 44 -8.10 3.41 4.20
C PHE A 44 -8.43 2.45 3.06
N TYR A 45 -7.54 1.50 2.78
CA TYR A 45 -7.75 0.55 1.69
C TYR A 45 -8.85 -0.46 1.99
N SER A 46 -8.96 -0.99 3.21
CA SER A 46 -10.06 -1.91 3.57
C SER A 46 -11.42 -1.20 3.57
N ARG A 47 -11.44 0.08 3.91
CA ARG A 47 -12.64 0.91 3.87
C ARG A 47 -13.12 1.15 2.44
N LEU A 48 -12.20 1.42 1.52
CA LEU A 48 -12.47 1.51 0.08
C LEU A 48 -12.85 0.15 -0.51
N TYR A 49 -12.18 -0.92 -0.11
CA TYR A 49 -12.50 -2.27 -0.57
C TYR A 49 -13.94 -2.67 -0.20
N ARG A 50 -14.39 -2.26 0.99
CA ARG A 50 -15.77 -2.49 1.45
C ARG A 50 -16.80 -1.65 0.70
N THR A 51 -16.48 -0.45 0.20
CA THR A 51 -17.44 0.34 -0.61
C THR A 51 -17.67 -0.26 -1.99
N ILE A 52 -16.65 -0.92 -2.54
CA ILE A 52 -16.73 -1.65 -3.82
C ILE A 52 -17.39 -3.04 -3.64
N ARG A 53 -17.99 -3.31 -2.46
CA ARG A 53 -18.61 -4.60 -2.08
C ARG A 53 -17.63 -5.78 -2.04
N GLY A 54 -16.34 -5.51 -1.83
CA GLY A 54 -15.34 -6.55 -1.57
C GLY A 54 -15.64 -7.30 -0.28
N LYS A 55 -15.68 -8.63 -0.33
CA LYS A 55 -15.99 -9.51 0.82
C LYS A 55 -14.73 -10.05 1.51
N GLU A 56 -13.64 -10.21 0.76
CA GLU A 56 -12.41 -10.88 1.22
C GLU A 56 -11.39 -9.91 1.83
N TRP A 57 -11.72 -9.33 2.99
CA TRP A 57 -10.85 -8.36 3.66
C TRP A 57 -9.48 -8.94 4.08
N LYS A 58 -9.40 -10.25 4.39
CA LYS A 58 -8.16 -10.91 4.78
C LYS A 58 -7.15 -10.99 3.63
N LYS A 59 -7.62 -11.40 2.45
CA LYS A 59 -6.80 -11.49 1.22
C LYS A 59 -6.32 -10.11 0.79
N GLN A 60 -7.23 -9.13 0.86
CA GLN A 60 -6.90 -7.73 0.64
C GLN A 60 -5.78 -7.26 1.58
N ALA A 61 -5.91 -7.50 2.90
CA ALA A 61 -4.94 -7.07 3.89
C ALA A 61 -3.58 -7.73 3.66
N PHE A 62 -3.57 -9.04 3.34
CA PHE A 62 -2.35 -9.77 3.02
C PHE A 62 -1.65 -9.19 1.80
N LEU A 63 -2.37 -8.95 0.70
CA LEU A 63 -1.79 -8.34 -0.51
C LEU A 63 -1.20 -6.95 -0.22
N THR A 64 -1.90 -6.10 0.54
CA THR A 64 -1.36 -4.78 0.89
C THR A 64 -0.10 -4.86 1.74
N ALA A 65 -0.05 -5.81 2.67
CA ALA A 65 1.09 -5.99 3.56
C ALA A 65 2.29 -6.63 2.86
N THR A 66 2.09 -7.39 1.77
CA THR A 66 3.17 -8.16 1.13
C THR A 66 3.65 -7.65 -0.21
N LEU A 67 2.79 -6.97 -1.00
CA LEU A 67 3.12 -6.64 -2.39
C LEU A 67 4.29 -5.66 -2.49
N PHE A 68 4.25 -4.54 -1.75
CA PHE A 68 5.34 -3.56 -1.77
C PHE A 68 6.65 -4.09 -1.13
N PRO A 69 6.65 -4.53 0.14
CA PRO A 69 7.88 -5.02 0.77
C PRO A 69 8.42 -6.30 0.11
N GLY A 70 7.55 -7.16 -0.45
CA GLY A 70 7.96 -8.34 -1.19
C GLY A 70 8.71 -8.02 -2.49
N VAL A 71 8.25 -7.02 -3.25
CA VAL A 71 8.95 -6.56 -4.46
C VAL A 71 10.29 -5.93 -4.11
N VAL A 72 10.34 -5.10 -3.08
CA VAL A 72 11.59 -4.47 -2.60
C VAL A 72 12.57 -5.54 -2.12
N PHE A 73 12.12 -6.46 -1.27
CA PHE A 73 12.96 -7.53 -0.73
C PHE A 73 13.46 -8.46 -1.85
N GLY A 74 12.60 -8.86 -2.79
CA GLY A 74 12.97 -9.67 -3.94
C GLY A 74 14.03 -8.98 -4.81
N THR A 75 13.86 -7.70 -5.10
CA THR A 75 14.84 -6.93 -5.89
C THR A 75 16.17 -6.79 -5.14
N CYS A 76 16.14 -6.44 -3.85
CA CYS A 76 17.33 -6.38 -3.02
C CYS A 76 18.03 -7.74 -2.91
N PHE A 77 17.28 -8.83 -2.79
CA PHE A 77 17.83 -10.19 -2.71
C PHE A 77 18.54 -10.59 -4.01
N LEU A 78 17.91 -10.33 -5.16
CA LEU A 78 18.53 -10.58 -6.47
C LEU A 78 19.81 -9.77 -6.65
N LEU A 79 19.79 -8.47 -6.32
CA LEU A 79 20.99 -7.63 -6.37
C LEU A 79 22.06 -8.13 -5.39
N ASN A 80 21.69 -8.51 -4.17
CA ASN A 80 22.61 -9.02 -3.17
C ASN A 80 23.30 -10.33 -3.62
N PHE A 81 22.58 -11.19 -4.34
CA PHE A 81 23.14 -12.41 -4.94
C PHE A 81 24.25 -12.10 -5.95
N PHE A 82 24.05 -11.11 -6.84
CA PHE A 82 25.09 -10.68 -7.78
C PHE A 82 26.30 -10.05 -7.07
N ILE A 83 26.07 -9.27 -6.02
CA ILE A 83 27.13 -8.60 -5.23
C ILE A 83 27.99 -9.63 -4.48
N TRP A 84 27.38 -10.69 -3.95
CA TRP A 84 28.08 -11.82 -3.33
C TRP A 84 29.03 -12.51 -4.32
N GLY A 85 28.60 -12.72 -5.57
CA GLY A 85 29.44 -13.31 -6.61
C GLY A 85 30.66 -12.47 -7.00
N LYS A 86 30.64 -11.16 -6.72
CA LYS A 86 31.77 -10.23 -6.94
C LYS A 86 32.58 -9.95 -5.66
N SER A 87 32.28 -10.61 -4.54
CA SER A 87 32.91 -10.38 -3.22
C SER A 87 33.00 -8.90 -2.83
N SER A 88 31.99 -8.11 -3.19
CA SER A 88 32.00 -6.66 -2.95
C SER A 88 31.55 -6.33 -1.53
N SER A 89 32.23 -5.36 -0.89
CA SER A 89 31.95 -4.88 0.47
C SER A 89 30.58 -4.20 0.63
N GLY A 90 29.83 -4.00 -0.45
CA GLY A 90 28.44 -3.51 -0.42
C GLY A 90 27.39 -4.60 -0.16
N ALA A 91 27.80 -5.85 0.09
CA ALA A 91 26.90 -6.94 0.37
C ALA A 91 26.12 -6.72 1.68
N VAL A 92 24.81 -6.87 1.61
CA VAL A 92 23.94 -6.85 2.78
C VAL A 92 24.18 -8.16 3.57
N PRO A 93 24.67 -8.09 4.82
CA PRO A 93 24.97 -9.28 5.59
C PRO A 93 23.69 -10.06 5.91
N PHE A 94 23.76 -11.39 5.90
CA PHE A 94 22.61 -12.28 6.07
C PHE A 94 21.75 -11.95 7.30
N GLY A 95 22.38 -11.58 8.42
CA GLY A 95 21.66 -11.21 9.64
C GLY A 95 20.70 -10.03 9.46
N THR A 96 21.06 -9.05 8.63
CA THR A 96 20.16 -7.89 8.36
C THR A 96 18.97 -8.26 7.49
N MET A 97 19.12 -9.23 6.57
CA MET A 97 17.99 -9.78 5.80
C MET A 97 17.00 -10.51 6.71
N VAL A 98 17.50 -11.34 7.63
CA VAL A 98 16.67 -12.05 8.61
C VAL A 98 15.96 -11.05 9.53
N TRP A 99 16.67 -10.02 10.00
CA TRP A 99 16.07 -8.96 10.83
C TRP A 99 14.92 -8.23 10.11
N LEU A 100 15.11 -7.88 8.83
CA LEU A 100 14.06 -7.25 8.02
C LEU A 100 12.86 -8.17 7.81
N LEU A 101 13.08 -9.47 7.61
CA LEU A 101 12.00 -10.47 7.52
C LEU A 101 11.23 -10.55 8.85
N CYS A 102 11.92 -10.64 9.99
CA CYS A 102 11.28 -10.66 11.30
C CYS A 102 10.45 -9.40 11.56
N LEU A 103 10.97 -8.22 11.20
CA LEU A 103 10.25 -6.95 11.33
C LEU A 103 9.03 -6.89 10.41
N TRP A 104 9.15 -7.42 9.19
CA TRP A 104 8.04 -7.47 8.23
C TRP A 104 6.93 -8.42 8.66
N PHE A 105 7.24 -9.69 8.96
CA PHE A 105 6.24 -10.69 9.36
C PHE A 105 5.76 -10.51 10.80
N GLY A 106 6.65 -10.12 11.71
CA GLY A 106 6.35 -10.00 13.14
C GLY A 106 5.64 -8.71 13.53
N ILE A 107 5.91 -7.60 12.85
CA ILE A 107 5.35 -6.28 13.21
C ILE A 107 4.53 -5.68 12.07
N SER A 108 5.08 -5.57 10.86
CA SER A 108 4.41 -4.85 9.78
C SER A 108 3.11 -5.52 9.32
N LEU A 109 3.15 -6.84 9.10
CA LEU A 109 1.99 -7.63 8.70
C LEU A 109 0.81 -7.53 9.69
N PRO A 110 0.99 -7.80 11.00
CA PRO A 110 -0.12 -7.68 11.95
C PRO A 110 -0.61 -6.23 12.08
N LEU A 111 0.26 -5.23 11.95
CA LEU A 111 -0.15 -3.83 12.04
C LEU A 111 -1.04 -3.39 10.86
N VAL A 112 -0.72 -3.82 9.63
CA VAL A 112 -1.56 -3.61 8.45
C VAL A 112 -2.89 -4.35 8.60
N TYR A 113 -2.85 -5.57 9.12
CA TYR A 113 -4.03 -6.39 9.33
C TYR A 113 -4.99 -5.78 10.37
N LEU A 114 -4.43 -5.20 11.43
CA LEU A 114 -5.17 -4.47 12.46
C LEU A 114 -5.84 -3.23 11.87
N GLY A 115 -5.10 -2.42 11.11
CA GLY A 115 -5.67 -1.27 10.40
C GLY A 115 -6.80 -1.69 9.45
N ALA A 116 -6.58 -2.74 8.66
CA ALA A 116 -7.57 -3.29 7.75
C ALA A 116 -8.83 -3.78 8.48
N TYR A 117 -8.68 -4.47 9.62
CA TYR A 117 -9.80 -4.93 10.44
C TYR A 117 -10.68 -3.78 10.93
N PHE A 118 -10.09 -2.68 11.41
CA PHE A 118 -10.85 -1.49 11.82
C PHE A 118 -11.49 -0.77 10.65
N GLY A 119 -10.80 -0.62 9.53
CA GLY A 119 -11.33 0.05 8.33
C GLY A 119 -12.47 -0.72 7.67
N PHE A 120 -12.43 -2.06 7.75
CA PHE A 120 -13.48 -2.90 7.21
C PHE A 120 -14.77 -2.86 8.03
N ARG A 121 -14.84 -2.18 9.19
CA ARG A 121 -16.10 -2.12 9.97
C ARG A 121 -17.13 -1.13 9.43
N LYS A 122 -16.72 -0.07 8.72
CA LYS A 122 -17.63 0.99 8.25
C LYS A 122 -17.29 1.43 6.83
N PRO A 123 -18.16 1.20 5.82
CA PRO A 123 -17.90 1.71 4.47
C PRO A 123 -17.92 3.26 4.45
N TYR A 124 -17.35 3.87 3.41
CA TYR A 124 -17.60 5.29 3.14
C TYR A 124 -19.06 5.50 2.78
N GLN A 125 -19.62 6.63 3.22
CA GLN A 125 -20.94 7.06 2.79
C GLN A 125 -20.81 7.64 1.39
N LEU A 126 -21.40 6.95 0.41
CA LEU A 126 -21.49 7.48 -0.95
C LEU A 126 -22.53 8.61 -0.96
N PRO A 127 -22.26 9.73 -1.65
CA PRO A 127 -23.18 10.87 -1.70
C PRO A 127 -24.50 10.53 -2.40
N VAL A 128 -24.52 9.42 -3.16
CA VAL A 128 -25.69 8.93 -3.88
C VAL A 128 -26.09 7.56 -3.35
N ARG A 129 -27.37 7.38 -3.07
CA ARG A 129 -27.96 6.07 -2.79
C ARG A 129 -28.00 5.28 -4.09
N THR A 130 -27.17 4.24 -4.20
CA THR A 130 -27.26 3.30 -5.34
C THR A 130 -28.56 2.50 -5.20
N ASN A 131 -29.47 2.69 -6.15
CA ASN A 131 -30.69 1.89 -6.19
C ASN A 131 -30.32 0.45 -6.58
N LYS A 132 -30.85 -0.55 -5.87
CA LYS A 132 -30.49 -1.97 -6.09
C LYS A 132 -31.12 -2.54 -7.37
N ILE A 133 -32.19 -1.90 -7.85
CA ILE A 133 -32.90 -2.28 -9.07
C ILE A 133 -32.22 -1.52 -10.24
N PRO A 134 -31.70 -2.21 -11.26
CA PRO A 134 -31.21 -1.55 -12.46
C PRO A 134 -32.37 -0.77 -13.07
N ARG A 135 -32.20 0.55 -13.21
CA ARG A 135 -33.21 1.37 -13.88
C ARG A 135 -33.37 0.84 -15.30
N GLN A 136 -34.61 0.60 -15.71
CA GLN A 136 -34.90 0.33 -17.11
C GLN A 136 -34.45 1.54 -17.92
N VAL A 137 -33.56 1.33 -18.89
CA VAL A 137 -33.13 2.38 -19.80
C VAL A 137 -34.33 2.69 -20.69
N PRO A 138 -34.81 3.95 -20.76
CA PRO A 138 -35.91 4.28 -21.64
C PRO A 138 -35.55 3.94 -23.09
N PRO A 139 -36.51 3.50 -23.92
CA PRO A 139 -36.27 3.26 -25.34
C PRO A 139 -35.74 4.55 -25.98
N GLN A 140 -34.60 4.44 -26.64
CA GLN A 140 -33.89 5.60 -27.16
C GLN A 140 -34.66 6.20 -28.35
N PRO A 141 -34.88 7.53 -28.38
CA PRO A 141 -35.59 8.17 -29.48
C PRO A 141 -34.88 7.97 -30.83
N TRP A 142 -35.66 7.88 -31.90
CA TRP A 142 -35.18 7.57 -33.25
C TRP A 142 -34.08 8.51 -33.76
N TYR A 143 -34.04 9.76 -33.28
CA TYR A 143 -33.07 10.79 -33.67
C TYR A 143 -31.72 10.71 -32.95
N GLU A 144 -31.54 9.85 -31.93
CA GLU A 144 -30.25 9.67 -31.23
C GLU A 144 -29.47 8.41 -31.69
N SER A 145 -29.98 7.67 -32.68
CA SER A 145 -29.42 6.38 -33.12
C SER A 145 -28.06 6.47 -33.84
N SER A 146 -27.75 7.61 -34.46
CA SER A 146 -26.55 7.80 -35.28
C SER A 146 -25.27 8.00 -34.47
N SER A 147 -25.35 8.48 -33.22
CA SER A 147 -24.15 8.75 -32.39
C SER A 147 -23.64 7.52 -31.63
N GLN A 148 -24.51 6.54 -31.34
CA GLN A 148 -24.12 5.36 -30.55
C GLN A 148 -23.46 4.24 -31.34
N THR A 149 -23.69 4.17 -32.66
CA THR A 149 -23.07 3.15 -33.52
C THR A 149 -21.54 3.32 -33.60
N LEU A 150 -21.04 4.55 -33.45
CA LEU A 150 -19.61 4.85 -33.39
C LEU A 150 -18.95 4.49 -32.04
N SER A 151 -19.71 4.39 -30.95
CA SER A 151 -19.18 3.99 -29.63
C SER A 151 -19.18 2.47 -29.38
N LYS A 152 -19.73 1.70 -30.33
CA LYS A 152 -19.80 0.23 -30.29
C LYS A 152 -18.90 -0.46 -31.32
N LEU A 153 -18.17 0.31 -32.13
CA LEU A 153 -17.02 -0.15 -32.94
C LEU A 153 -15.74 0.04 -32.13
#